data_AF-Q57200-F1
#
_entry.id   AF-Q57200-F1
#
_cell.length_a   1.000
_cell.length_b   1.000
_cell.length_c   1.000
_cell.angle_alpha   90.00
_cell.angle_beta   90.00
_cell.angle_gamma   90.00
#
_symmetry.space_group_name_H-M   'P 1'
#
loop_
_entity.id
_entity.type
_entity.pdbx_description
1 polymer ?
#
loop_
_entity_poly.entity_id
_entity_poly.type
_entity_poly.pdbx_seq_one_letter_code
_entity_poly.pdbx_strand_id
1 'polypeptide(L)'
;MSDLRQIAFYGKGGIGKSTTSQNTLAALVDLGQKILIVGCDPKADSTRLILNAKAQDTVLHLAAQEGSVEDLELEDVLKAGYKGIKC
;
A
#
# COMPACT_ATOMS: atom_id res chain seq x y z
N MET A 1 14.14 21.00 1.58
CA MET A 1 13.48 19.68 1.43
C MET A 1 12.47 19.82 0.31
N SER A 2 12.39 18.85 -0.60
CA SER A 2 11.29 18.81 -1.56
C SER A 2 10.00 18.42 -0.84
N ASP A 3 8.89 19.04 -1.19
CA ASP A 3 7.57 18.74 -0.61
C ASP A 3 7.13 17.30 -0.92
N LEU A 4 6.26 16.76 -0.05
CA LEU A 4 5.63 15.45 -0.25
C LEU A 4 4.76 15.49 -1.52
N ARG A 5 5.01 14.57 -2.45
CA ARG A 5 4.14 14.36 -3.62
C ARG A 5 3.04 13.36 -3.28
N GLN A 6 1.79 13.78 -3.43
CA GLN A 6 0.60 12.95 -3.23
C GLN A 6 0.05 12.53 -4.60
N ILE A 7 -0.03 11.23 -4.85
CA ILE A 7 -0.43 10.67 -6.15
C ILE A 7 -1.55 9.66 -5.94
N ALA A 8 -2.58 9.71 -6.78
CA ALA A 8 -3.65 8.73 -6.82
C ALA A 8 -3.73 8.08 -8.21
N PHE A 9 -3.81 6.76 -8.25
CA PHE A 9 -3.97 5.99 -9.48
C PHE A 9 -5.44 5.63 -9.66
N TYR A 10 -6.06 6.12 -10.73
CA TYR A 10 -7.45 5.83 -11.09
C TYR A 10 -7.52 4.98 -12.37
N GLY A 11 -8.65 4.29 -12.56
CA GLY A 11 -8.89 3.50 -13.75
C GLY A 11 -9.96 2.43 -13.56
N LYS A 12 -10.52 1.93 -14.67
CA LYS A 12 -11.52 0.86 -14.68
C LYS A 12 -10.95 -0.43 -14.08
N GLY A 13 -11.81 -1.26 -13.49
CA GLY A 13 -11.43 -2.61 -13.05
C GLY A 13 -10.84 -3.45 -14.20
N GLY A 14 -9.78 -4.21 -13.91
CA GLY A 14 -9.18 -5.14 -14.87
C GLY A 14 -8.15 -4.57 -15.84
N ILE A 15 -7.88 -3.26 -15.85
CA ILE A 15 -6.92 -2.65 -16.80
C ILE A 15 -5.45 -2.69 -16.35
N GLY A 16 -5.15 -3.37 -15.23
CA GLY A 16 -3.78 -3.44 -14.69
C GLY A 16 -3.36 -2.28 -13.78
N LYS A 17 -4.29 -1.50 -13.24
CA LYS A 17 -4.02 -0.36 -12.34
C LYS A 17 -3.04 -0.69 -11.21
N SER A 18 -3.33 -1.74 -10.42
CA SER A 18 -2.49 -2.18 -9.29
C SER A 18 -1.12 -2.69 -9.75
N THR A 19 -1.05 -3.31 -10.93
CA THR A 19 0.22 -3.80 -11.51
C THR A 19 1.11 -2.63 -11.91
N THR A 20 0.55 -1.65 -12.64
CA THR A 20 1.28 -0.49 -13.11
C THR A 20 1.74 0.39 -11.95
N SER A 21 0.88 0.64 -10.96
CA SER A 21 1.24 1.46 -9.80
C SER A 21 2.39 0.84 -9.00
N GLN A 22 2.30 -0.45 -8.64
CA GLN A 22 3.33 -1.12 -7.85
C GLN A 22 4.69 -1.16 -8.56
N ASN A 23 4.72 -1.45 -9.86
CA ASN A 23 5.98 -1.44 -10.63
C ASN A 23 6.56 -0.02 -10.79
N THR A 24 5.71 0.98 -11.00
CA THR A 24 6.15 2.39 -11.06
C THR A 24 6.78 2.82 -9.75
N LEU A 25 6.16 2.47 -8.62
CA LEU A 25 6.65 2.82 -7.29
C LEU A 25 7.92 2.05 -6.92
N ALA A 26 8.05 0.79 -7.33
CA ALA A 26 9.28 0.02 -7.18
C ALA A 26 10.46 0.70 -7.93
N ALA A 27 10.23 1.16 -9.16
CA ALA A 27 11.23 1.90 -9.92
C ALA A 27 11.59 3.24 -9.26
N LEU A 28 10.62 3.95 -8.67
CA LEU A 28 10.89 5.21 -7.96
C LEU A 28 11.74 4.99 -6.70
N VAL A 29 11.54 3.89 -5.98
CA VAL A 29 12.41 3.55 -4.84
C VAL A 29 13.83 3.21 -5.29
N ASP A 30 13.99 2.58 -6.46
CA ASP A 30 15.32 2.37 -7.06
C ASP A 30 16.03 3.70 -7.38
N LEU A 31 15.27 4.78 -7.60
CA LEU A 31 15.77 6.15 -7.78
C LEU A 31 15.90 6.92 -6.44
N GLY A 32 15.90 6.22 -5.30
CA GLY A 32 16.12 6.79 -3.98
C GLY A 32 14.92 7.50 -3.36
N GLN A 33 13.72 7.32 -3.92
CA GLN A 33 12.50 7.91 -3.35
C GLN A 33 12.01 7.09 -2.14
N LYS A 34 11.50 7.77 -1.11
CA LYS A 34 10.77 7.15 0.00
C LYS A 34 9.29 7.07 -0.36
N ILE A 35 8.70 5.89 -0.31
CA ILE A 35 7.34 5.64 -0.79
C ILE A 35 6.48 5.01 0.32
N LEU A 36 5.25 5.51 0.44
CA LEU A 36 4.15 4.92 1.18
C LEU A 36 3.01 4.61 0.20
N ILE A 37 2.46 3.40 0.27
CA ILE A 37 1.30 2.96 -0.51
C ILE A 37 0.10 2.89 0.43
N VAL A 38 -1.04 3.44 0.00
CA VAL A 38 -2.32 3.26 0.68
C VAL A 38 -3.29 2.62 -0.30
N GLY A 39 -3.72 1.40 -0.01
CA GLY A 39 -4.67 0.67 -0.84
C GLY A 39 -6.11 1.13 -0.61
N CYS A 40 -6.69 1.83 -1.57
CA CYS A 40 -8.09 2.32 -1.49
C CYS A 40 -9.07 1.56 -2.42
N ASP A 41 -8.62 0.45 -3.03
CA ASP A 41 -9.45 -0.40 -3.90
C ASP A 41 -9.94 -1.62 -3.08
N PRO A 42 -11.26 -1.93 -3.06
CA PRO A 42 -11.81 -2.99 -2.22
C PRO A 42 -11.29 -4.40 -2.58
N LYS A 43 -10.61 -4.56 -3.73
CA LYS A 43 -9.95 -5.82 -4.11
C LYS A 43 -8.78 -6.19 -3.20
N ALA A 44 -8.23 -5.24 -2.43
CA ALA A 44 -7.15 -5.45 -1.47
C ALA A 44 -5.87 -6.10 -2.04
N ASP A 45 -5.56 -5.88 -3.33
CA ASP A 45 -4.38 -6.42 -4.02
C ASP A 45 -3.34 -5.36 -4.43
N SER A 46 -3.53 -4.11 -3.98
CA SER A 46 -2.70 -2.95 -4.32
C SER A 46 -1.27 -2.99 -3.76
N THR A 47 -0.99 -3.87 -2.80
CA THR A 47 0.32 -4.01 -2.12
C THR A 47 0.93 -5.40 -2.31
N ARG A 48 0.21 -6.32 -2.95
CA ARG A 48 0.58 -7.74 -3.07
C ARG A 48 1.96 -7.98 -3.70
N LEU A 49 2.31 -7.27 -4.75
CA LEU A 49 3.58 -7.43 -5.45
C LEU A 49 4.74 -6.82 -4.64
N ILE A 50 4.47 -5.75 -3.90
CA ILE A 50 5.47 -5.08 -3.05
C ILE A 50 5.81 -5.92 -1.81
N LEU A 51 4.80 -6.54 -1.20
CA LEU A 51 4.96 -7.37 0.00
C LEU A 51 5.29 -8.83 -0.31
N ASN A 52 5.16 -9.26 -1.57
CA ASN A 52 5.24 -10.66 -1.99
C ASN A 52 4.34 -11.59 -1.13
N ALA A 53 3.13 -11.12 -0.80
CA ALA A 53 2.19 -11.79 0.08
C ALA A 53 0.83 -11.98 -0.61
N LYS A 54 0.12 -13.07 -0.31
CA LYS A 54 -1.14 -13.39 -1.01
C LYS A 54 -2.26 -12.39 -0.70
N ALA A 55 -2.38 -11.98 0.55
CA ALA A 55 -3.32 -11.00 1.05
C ALA A 55 -2.72 -10.33 2.29
N GLN A 56 -2.87 -9.01 2.39
CA GLN A 56 -2.58 -8.24 3.58
C GLN A 56 -3.92 -7.99 4.29
N ASP A 57 -3.96 -8.15 5.61
CA ASP A 57 -5.12 -7.71 6.40
C ASP A 57 -5.31 -6.21 6.23
N THR A 58 -6.53 -5.82 5.87
CA THR A 58 -6.86 -4.40 5.72
C THR A 58 -7.02 -3.77 7.10
N VAL A 59 -6.81 -2.45 7.20
CA VAL A 59 -7.07 -1.70 8.43
C VAL A 59 -8.49 -1.97 8.97
N LEU A 60 -9.48 -2.03 8.07
CA LEU A 60 -10.86 -2.32 8.46
C LEU A 60 -11.06 -3.77 8.94
N HIS A 61 -10.30 -4.72 8.41
CA HIS A 61 -10.36 -6.10 8.88
C HIS A 61 -9.80 -6.24 10.29
N LEU A 62 -8.63 -5.62 10.55
CA LEU A 62 -7.99 -5.62 11.86
C LEU A 62 -8.85 -4.87 12.89
N ALA A 63 -9.40 -3.71 12.52
CA ALA A 63 -10.28 -2.94 13.40
C ALA A 63 -11.54 -3.73 13.78
N ALA A 64 -12.08 -4.54 12.87
CA ALA A 64 -13.21 -5.40 13.16
C ALA A 64 -12.86 -6.56 14.12
N GLN A 65 -11.59 -6.97 14.20
CA GLN A 65 -11.10 -7.99 15.14
C GLN A 65 -10.83 -7.41 16.53
N GLU A 66 -10.20 -6.23 16.59
CA GLU A 66 -9.84 -5.55 17.85
C GLU A 66 -11.02 -4.79 18.49
N GLY A 67 -12.00 -4.39 17.68
CA GLY A 67 -13.25 -3.74 18.13
C GLY A 67 -13.43 -2.33 17.58
N SER A 68 -12.35 -1.56 17.46
CA SER A 68 -12.34 -0.21 16.88
C SER A 68 -11.05 0.05 16.09
N VAL A 69 -11.07 1.07 15.23
CA VAL A 69 -9.85 1.62 14.62
C VAL A 69 -8.98 2.33 15.66
N GLU A 70 -9.60 2.85 16.74
CA GLU A 70 -8.92 3.54 17.83
C GLU A 70 -8.06 2.59 18.69
N ASP A 71 -8.32 1.28 18.60
CA ASP A 71 -7.57 0.24 19.31
C ASP A 71 -6.37 -0.28 18.49
N LEU A 72 -6.18 0.21 17.26
CA LEU A 72 -5.06 -0.17 16.41
C LEU A 72 -3.88 0.80 16.54
N GLU A 73 -2.68 0.24 16.63
CA GLU A 73 -1.44 0.98 16.51
C GLU A 73 -0.89 0.93 15.09
N LEU A 74 0.02 1.87 14.76
CA LEU A 74 0.63 1.94 13.43
C LEU A 74 1.36 0.63 13.06
N GLU A 75 1.94 -0.02 14.06
CA GLU A 75 2.72 -1.24 13.93
C GLU A 75 1.86 -2.45 13.53
N ASP A 76 0.55 -2.42 13.85
CA ASP A 76 -0.39 -3.47 13.50
C ASP A 76 -0.75 -3.46 12.02
N VAL A 77 -0.72 -2.27 11.41
CA VAL A 77 -1.19 -2.05 10.03
C VAL A 77 -0.07 -1.86 9.02
N LEU A 78 1.05 -1.28 9.44
CA LEU A 78 2.13 -0.84 8.55
C LEU A 78 3.08 -1.99 8.24
N LYS A 79 3.23 -2.32 6.96
CA LYS A 79 4.18 -3.35 6.50
C LYS A 79 5.27 -2.73 5.63
N ALA A 80 6.47 -3.29 5.71
CA ALA A 80 7.59 -2.91 4.85
C ALA A 80 7.82 -4.02 3.81
N GLY A 81 7.83 -3.64 2.53
CA GLY A 81 8.09 -4.54 1.40
C GLY A 81 9.37 -4.21 0.65
N TYR A 82 9.34 -4.43 -0.66
CA TYR A 82 10.48 -4.20 -1.57
C TYR A 82 11.21 -2.88 -1.28
N LYS A 83 12.50 -2.97 -0.98
CA LYS A 83 13.40 -1.84 -0.68
C LYS A 83 12.85 -0.83 0.34
N GLY A 84 12.05 -1.30 1.30
CA GLY A 84 11.52 -0.47 2.37
C GLY A 84 10.31 0.39 1.97
N ILE A 85 9.64 0.08 0.85
CA ILE A 85 8.32 0.65 0.56
C ILE A 85 7.38 0.27 1.70
N LYS A 86 6.75 1.28 2.29
CA LYS A 86 5.74 1.10 3.34
C LYS A 86 4.36 0.95 2.72
N CYS A 87 3.55 0.04 3.24
CA CYS A 87 2.24 -0.37 2.74
C CYS A 87 1.25 -0.53 3.89
#